data_AF-A0A345PIY4-F1
#
_entry.id   AF-A0A345PIY4-F1
#
_cell.length_a   1.000
_cell.length_b   1.000
_cell.length_c   1.000
_cell.angle_alpha   90.00
_cell.angle_beta   90.00
_cell.angle_gamma   90.00
#
_symmetry.space_group_name_H-M   'P 1'
#
loop_
_entity.id
_entity.type
_entity.pdbx_description
1 polymer ?
#
loop_
_entity_poly.entity_id
_entity_poly.type
_entity_poly.pdbx_seq_one_letter_code
_entity_poly.pdbx_strand_id
1 'polypeptide(L)'
;MDTTCKLGSVEILLPDASTSYFLIDNDLAELFKLETNNEAIKLLRKTVREKIEPYLYKRIGFDYESSAVIIRTTNAELILEIAIVINELANANLSAEEINITKNRLISHKRPRKQKWKVGDIFQIFLEDGSYSFGQVLWKNYTQPVCGLFDINKNAVPTLEEIINNPFISILSLTSNSLDNHSWKVIASMNVRIHKEDVPEEFNGTPSIGARSFTSGILEDLANAFYGVSPWNVLADADYFDQILLPTVTRPPTAKVLALSERNLYRKGKKWD
;
A
#
# COMPACT_ATOMS: atom_id res chain seq x y z
N MET A 1 -2.73 2.05 -14.82
CA MET A 1 -1.79 3.18 -15.04
C MET A 1 -0.46 2.71 -14.52
N ASP A 2 0.61 2.93 -15.28
CA ASP A 2 1.93 2.55 -14.80
C ASP A 2 2.28 3.36 -13.55
N THR A 3 2.74 2.66 -12.51
CA THR A 3 3.06 3.24 -11.21
C THR A 3 4.54 3.59 -11.07
N THR A 4 5.38 3.11 -12.00
CA THR A 4 6.83 3.30 -11.98
C THR A 4 7.36 3.80 -13.31
N CYS A 5 8.61 4.28 -13.32
CA CYS A 5 9.38 4.64 -14.50
C CYS A 5 10.83 4.21 -14.27
N LYS A 6 11.39 3.39 -15.15
CA LYS A 6 12.78 2.90 -15.03
C LYS A 6 13.76 3.81 -15.78
N LEU A 7 14.90 4.11 -15.16
CA LEU A 7 16.04 4.77 -15.80
C LEU A 7 17.33 4.04 -15.41
N GLY A 8 17.92 3.32 -16.36
CA GLY A 8 19.08 2.47 -16.10
C GLY A 8 18.82 1.47 -14.97
N SER A 9 19.60 1.55 -13.90
CA SER A 9 19.53 0.65 -12.75
C SER A 9 18.53 1.06 -11.68
N VAL A 10 17.86 2.22 -11.82
CA VAL A 10 16.89 2.70 -10.82
C VAL A 10 15.47 2.68 -11.33
N GLU A 11 14.55 2.46 -10.41
CA GLU A 11 13.11 2.59 -10.64
C GLU A 11 12.57 3.78 -9.84
N ILE A 12 11.87 4.67 -10.55
CA ILE A 12 11.23 5.86 -9.98
C ILE A 12 9.75 5.58 -9.86
N LEU A 13 9.25 5.52 -8.63
CA LEU A 13 7.81 5.48 -8.34
C LEU A 13 7.19 6.84 -8.62
N LEU A 14 6.10 6.84 -9.39
CA LEU A 14 5.36 8.02 -9.78
C LEU A 14 4.34 8.40 -8.68
N PRO A 15 4.04 9.69 -8.47
CA PRO A 15 2.97 10.12 -7.58
C PRO A 15 1.63 9.44 -7.94
N ASP A 16 0.98 8.84 -6.96
CA ASP A 16 -0.32 8.18 -7.13
C ASP A 16 -1.43 8.89 -6.34
N ALA A 17 -2.61 8.29 -6.21
CA ALA A 17 -3.69 8.90 -5.46
C ALA A 17 -3.32 9.16 -3.97
N SER A 18 -2.50 8.32 -3.36
CA SER A 18 -2.09 8.43 -1.95
C SER A 18 -0.85 9.29 -1.76
N THR A 19 0.09 9.24 -2.70
CA THR A 19 1.43 9.80 -2.60
C THR A 19 1.61 10.98 -3.53
N SER A 20 2.07 12.11 -3.00
CA SER A 20 2.17 13.37 -3.75
C SER A 20 3.57 13.66 -4.31
N TYR A 21 4.50 12.72 -4.21
CA TYR A 21 5.91 12.89 -4.55
C TYR A 21 6.40 11.70 -5.39
N PHE A 22 7.46 11.92 -6.15
CA PHE A 22 8.23 10.86 -6.79
C PHE A 22 9.13 10.22 -5.73
N LEU A 23 9.34 8.91 -5.85
CA LEU A 23 10.10 8.13 -4.89
C LEU A 23 11.10 7.21 -5.61
N ILE A 24 12.33 7.17 -5.12
CA ILE A 24 13.31 6.11 -5.41
C ILE A 24 13.53 5.37 -4.11
N ASP A 25 13.40 4.06 -4.15
CA ASP A 25 13.61 3.14 -3.04
C ASP A 25 14.45 1.97 -3.56
N ASN A 26 15.77 2.06 -3.41
CA ASN A 26 16.72 1.10 -3.95
C ASN A 26 17.87 0.85 -2.99
N ASP A 27 18.44 -0.36 -3.03
CA ASP A 27 19.70 -0.68 -2.36
C ASP A 27 20.87 -0.01 -3.10
N LEU A 28 21.20 1.20 -2.68
CA LEU A 28 22.29 1.96 -3.30
C LEU A 28 23.67 1.43 -2.88
N ALA A 29 23.77 0.71 -1.76
CA ALA A 29 25.01 0.07 -1.37
C ALA A 29 25.38 -1.01 -2.39
N GLU A 30 24.42 -1.86 -2.77
CA GLU A 30 24.61 -2.84 -3.83
C GLU A 30 24.96 -2.17 -5.16
N LEU A 31 24.20 -1.15 -5.58
CA LEU A 31 24.44 -0.45 -6.85
C LEU A 31 25.80 0.25 -6.91
N PHE A 32 26.27 0.85 -5.82
CA PHE A 32 27.56 1.55 -5.75
C PHE A 32 28.72 0.66 -5.34
N LYS A 33 28.47 -0.62 -5.05
CA LYS A 33 29.44 -1.59 -4.53
C LYS A 33 30.10 -1.11 -3.23
N LEU A 34 29.28 -0.61 -2.32
CA LEU A 34 29.65 -0.15 -0.98
C LEU A 34 29.17 -1.14 0.09
N GLU A 35 29.69 -1.03 1.31
CA GLU A 35 29.34 -1.94 2.39
C GLU A 35 27.94 -1.64 2.96
N THR A 36 27.55 -0.37 3.03
CA THR A 36 26.29 0.03 3.67
C THR A 36 25.55 1.15 2.94
N ASN A 37 24.22 1.16 3.09
CA ASN A 37 23.37 2.24 2.56
C ASN A 37 23.65 3.60 3.24
N ASN A 38 24.22 3.61 4.45
CA ASN A 38 24.71 4.82 5.10
C ASN A 38 25.90 5.46 4.36
N GLU A 39 26.81 4.65 3.81
CA GLU A 39 27.90 5.15 2.98
C GLU A 39 27.38 5.63 1.63
N ALA A 40 26.49 4.84 1.01
CA ALA A 40 25.89 5.18 -0.27
C ALA A 40 25.12 6.52 -0.23
N ILE A 41 24.29 6.75 0.79
CA ILE A 41 23.57 8.02 0.94
C ILE A 41 24.52 9.20 1.20
N LYS A 42 25.63 9.02 1.93
CA LYS A 42 26.61 10.08 2.16
C LYS A 42 27.30 10.47 0.85
N LEU A 43 27.72 9.49 0.06
CA LEU A 43 28.30 9.70 -1.26
C LEU A 43 27.30 10.43 -2.18
N LEU A 44 26.09 9.92 -2.30
CA LEU A 44 25.05 10.53 -3.12
C LEU A 44 24.76 11.98 -2.70
N ARG A 45 24.56 12.23 -1.39
CA ARG A 45 24.27 13.59 -0.89
C ARG A 45 25.40 14.57 -1.19
N LYS A 46 26.66 14.12 -1.14
CA LYS A 46 27.82 14.95 -1.51
C LYS A 46 27.76 15.30 -3.00
N THR A 47 27.65 14.31 -3.87
CA THR A 47 27.63 14.49 -5.33
C THR A 47 26.44 15.35 -5.78
N VAL A 48 25.24 15.10 -5.25
CA VAL A 48 24.04 15.88 -5.58
C VAL A 48 24.19 17.33 -5.13
N ARG A 49 24.82 17.60 -3.98
CA ARG A 49 25.04 18.97 -3.48
C ARG A 49 26.00 19.78 -4.35
N GLU A 50 26.95 19.10 -5.01
CA GLU A 50 27.89 19.74 -5.94
C GLU A 50 27.25 20.06 -7.30
N LYS A 51 26.18 19.33 -7.67
CA LYS A 51 25.51 19.44 -8.98
C LYS A 51 24.22 20.27 -8.97
N ILE A 52 23.55 20.38 -7.83
CA ILE A 52 22.22 21.01 -7.73
C ILE A 52 22.29 22.27 -6.87
N GLU A 53 21.58 23.31 -7.32
CA GLU A 53 21.45 24.58 -6.60
C GLU A 53 20.98 24.39 -5.14
N PRO A 54 21.53 25.12 -4.17
CA PRO A 54 21.23 24.92 -2.75
C PRO A 54 19.74 25.00 -2.38
N TYR A 55 18.96 25.84 -3.07
CA TYR A 55 17.52 25.98 -2.81
C TYR A 55 16.70 24.79 -3.34
N LEU A 56 17.16 24.13 -4.41
CA LEU A 56 16.56 22.90 -4.95
C LEU A 56 16.96 21.69 -4.10
N TYR A 57 18.21 21.63 -3.66
CA TYR A 57 18.70 20.57 -2.78
C TYR A 57 17.85 20.41 -1.51
N LYS A 58 17.42 21.53 -0.92
CA LYS A 58 16.53 21.54 0.27
C LYS A 58 15.14 20.94 0.02
N ARG A 59 14.73 20.75 -1.23
CA ARG A 59 13.44 20.15 -1.62
C ARG A 59 13.54 18.63 -1.83
N ILE A 60 14.69 18.04 -1.56
CA ILE A 60 14.93 16.61 -1.66
C ILE A 60 14.90 16.03 -0.25
N GLY A 61 14.01 15.08 -0.02
CA GLY A 61 14.04 14.25 1.18
C GLY A 61 14.95 13.06 0.94
N PHE A 62 15.94 12.87 1.82
CA PHE A 62 16.80 11.70 1.86
C PHE A 62 16.58 10.97 3.17
N ASP A 63 16.39 9.67 3.09
CA ASP A 63 16.35 8.76 4.23
C ASP A 63 17.09 7.47 3.86
N TYR A 64 17.42 6.64 4.84
CA TYR A 64 17.96 5.31 4.56
C TYR A 64 17.62 4.34 5.69
N GLU A 65 17.48 3.08 5.28
CA GLU A 65 17.37 1.93 6.15
C GLU A 65 18.51 0.96 5.81
N SER A 66 18.58 -0.17 6.51
CA SER A 66 19.59 -1.20 6.20
C SER A 66 19.46 -1.72 4.77
N SER A 67 18.23 -1.88 4.28
CA SER A 67 17.92 -2.48 2.98
C SER A 67 17.84 -1.51 1.81
N ALA A 68 17.73 -0.19 2.04
CA ALA A 68 17.55 0.76 0.95
C ALA A 68 17.90 2.21 1.34
N VAL A 69 18.15 3.03 0.32
CA VAL A 69 18.10 4.49 0.42
C VAL A 69 16.81 4.99 -0.20
N ILE A 70 16.10 5.84 0.54
CA ILE A 70 14.81 6.40 0.17
C ILE A 70 15.00 7.87 -0.22
N ILE A 71 14.59 8.21 -1.44
CA ILE A 71 14.72 9.57 -1.97
C ILE A 71 13.37 10.06 -2.47
N ARG A 72 12.93 11.22 -2.00
CA ARG A 72 11.62 11.79 -2.31
C ARG A 72 11.69 13.25 -2.72
N THR A 73 10.96 13.61 -3.76
CA THR A 73 10.73 15.01 -4.13
C THR A 73 9.44 15.17 -4.93
N THR A 74 8.81 16.34 -4.85
CA THR A 74 7.63 16.66 -5.64
C THR A 74 7.97 17.20 -7.04
N ASN A 75 9.26 17.43 -7.33
CA ASN A 75 9.72 17.97 -8.59
C ASN A 75 10.23 16.86 -9.53
N ALA A 76 9.58 16.72 -10.68
CA ALA A 76 9.90 15.75 -11.72
C ALA A 76 11.33 15.90 -12.29
N GLU A 77 11.81 17.13 -12.43
CA GLU A 77 13.17 17.39 -12.94
C GLU A 77 14.22 17.02 -11.90
N LEU A 78 13.98 17.34 -10.63
CA LEU A 78 14.91 16.97 -9.55
C LEU A 78 15.03 15.47 -9.37
N ILE A 79 13.93 14.71 -9.42
CA ILE A 79 14.03 13.25 -9.29
C ILE A 79 14.78 12.63 -10.48
N LEU A 80 14.63 13.21 -11.68
CA LEU A 80 15.39 12.79 -12.86
C LEU A 80 16.89 13.06 -12.69
N GLU A 81 17.28 14.26 -12.26
CA GLU A 81 18.67 14.62 -12.02
C GLU A 81 19.32 13.70 -11.00
N ILE A 82 18.61 13.39 -9.91
CA ILE A 82 19.07 12.44 -8.90
C ILE A 82 19.23 11.04 -9.51
N ALA A 83 18.26 10.56 -10.28
CA ALA A 83 18.34 9.26 -10.93
C ALA A 83 19.52 9.15 -11.91
N ILE A 84 19.85 10.23 -12.61
CA ILE A 84 21.06 10.31 -13.45
C ILE A 84 22.32 10.20 -12.59
N VAL A 85 22.41 10.97 -11.50
CA VAL A 85 23.56 10.91 -10.58
C VAL A 85 23.74 9.52 -9.97
N ILE A 86 22.66 8.83 -9.62
CA ILE A 86 22.72 7.44 -9.13
C ILE A 86 23.32 6.53 -10.20
N ASN A 87 22.85 6.61 -11.44
CA ASN A 87 23.39 5.78 -12.53
C ASN A 87 24.87 6.09 -12.83
N GLU A 88 25.29 7.36 -12.78
CA GLU A 88 26.70 7.73 -12.91
C GLU A 88 27.57 7.09 -11.81
N LEU A 89 27.13 7.16 -10.54
CA LEU A 89 27.82 6.54 -9.41
C LEU A 89 27.86 5.01 -9.51
N ALA A 90 26.81 4.41 -10.09
CA ALA A 90 26.74 2.98 -10.37
C ALA A 90 27.55 2.56 -11.62
N ASN A 91 28.20 3.49 -12.32
CA ASN A 91 28.88 3.27 -13.61
C ASN A 91 27.94 2.66 -14.68
N ALA A 92 26.66 3.01 -14.63
CA ALA A 92 25.68 2.64 -15.64
C ALA A 92 25.67 3.65 -16.79
N ASN A 93 25.76 3.15 -18.03
CA ASN A 93 25.68 4.00 -19.21
C ASN A 93 24.22 4.30 -19.53
N LEU A 94 23.84 5.57 -19.46
CA LEU A 94 22.52 6.05 -19.89
C LEU A 94 22.63 6.69 -21.29
N SER A 95 21.76 6.28 -22.20
CA SER A 95 21.63 6.96 -23.49
C SER A 95 20.83 8.26 -23.34
N ALA A 96 21.10 9.23 -24.21
CA ALA A 96 20.33 10.47 -24.27
C ALA A 96 18.84 10.21 -24.57
N GLU A 97 18.54 9.15 -25.32
CA GLU A 97 17.18 8.73 -25.63
C GLU A 97 16.43 8.25 -24.38
N GLU A 98 17.03 7.37 -23.56
CA GLU A 98 16.43 6.89 -22.31
C GLU A 98 16.15 8.02 -21.31
N ILE A 99 17.08 8.96 -21.20
CA ILE A 99 16.90 10.16 -20.37
C ILE A 99 15.71 10.98 -20.86
N ASN A 100 15.59 11.20 -22.18
CA ASN A 100 14.52 12.01 -22.76
C ASN A 100 13.14 11.32 -22.63
N ILE A 101 13.07 10.01 -22.84
CA ILE A 101 11.85 9.21 -22.62
C ILE A 101 11.41 9.32 -21.16
N THR A 102 12.34 9.10 -20.23
CA THR A 102 12.09 9.20 -18.79
C THR A 102 11.61 10.61 -18.40
N LYS A 103 12.31 11.65 -18.88
CA LYS A 103 11.94 13.06 -18.65
C LYS A 103 10.51 13.34 -19.09
N ASN A 104 10.17 12.97 -20.33
CA ASN A 104 8.85 13.20 -20.88
C ASN A 104 7.77 12.49 -20.06
N ARG A 105 8.04 11.27 -19.59
CA ARG A 105 7.15 10.51 -18.72
C ARG A 105 6.95 11.17 -17.36
N LEU A 106 8.02 11.60 -16.70
CA LEU A 106 7.95 12.26 -15.39
C LEU A 106 7.19 13.60 -15.46
N ILE A 107 7.43 14.42 -16.49
CA ILE A 107 6.79 15.73 -16.65
C ILE A 107 5.32 15.60 -17.08
N SER A 108 5.01 14.65 -17.97
CA SER A 108 3.65 14.44 -18.46
C SER A 108 2.75 13.69 -17.48
N HIS A 109 3.33 13.04 -16.46
CA HIS A 109 2.58 12.28 -15.47
C HIS A 109 1.61 13.18 -14.70
N LYS A 110 0.33 12.88 -14.84
CA LYS A 110 -0.73 13.52 -14.05
C LYS A 110 -1.10 12.59 -12.91
N ARG A 111 -0.78 13.04 -11.69
CA ARG A 111 -1.18 12.34 -10.46
C ARG A 111 -2.69 12.03 -10.50
N PRO A 112 -3.09 10.77 -10.32
CA PRO A 112 -4.50 10.40 -10.19
C PRO A 112 -5.18 11.17 -9.07
N ARG A 113 -6.45 11.51 -9.26
CA ARG A 113 -7.23 12.23 -8.24
C ARG A 113 -7.53 11.29 -7.09
N LYS A 114 -7.19 11.73 -5.87
CA LYS A 114 -7.57 11.05 -4.63
C LYS A 114 -9.09 11.07 -4.43
N GLN A 115 -9.69 9.91 -4.16
CA GLN A 115 -11.08 9.81 -3.71
C GLN A 115 -11.22 10.53 -2.36
N LYS A 116 -12.28 11.35 -2.22
CA LYS A 116 -12.62 11.93 -0.93
C LYS A 116 -13.38 10.89 -0.11
N TRP A 117 -12.91 10.62 1.09
CA TRP A 117 -13.57 9.75 2.04
C TRP A 117 -13.53 10.33 3.47
N LYS A 118 -14.55 10.04 4.25
CA LYS A 118 -14.74 10.50 5.63
C LYS A 118 -15.25 9.36 6.51
N VAL A 119 -15.25 9.62 7.82
CA VAL A 119 -15.87 8.71 8.79
C VAL A 119 -17.35 8.54 8.45
N GLY A 120 -17.82 7.30 8.52
CA GLY A 120 -19.16 6.89 8.16
C GLY A 120 -19.33 6.42 6.72
N ASP A 121 -18.36 6.69 5.84
CA ASP A 121 -18.44 6.27 4.44
C ASP A 121 -18.42 4.76 4.31
N ILE A 122 -19.33 4.26 3.47
CA ILE A 122 -19.45 2.86 3.08
C ILE A 122 -18.74 2.70 1.74
N PHE A 123 -17.87 1.70 1.67
CA PHE A 123 -17.10 1.37 0.48
C PHE A 123 -17.35 -0.08 0.06
N GLN A 124 -17.26 -0.33 -1.24
CA GLN A 124 -17.29 -1.68 -1.80
C GLN A 124 -15.88 -2.18 -2.09
N ILE A 125 -15.68 -3.49 -1.93
CA ILE A 125 -14.48 -4.25 -2.28
C ILE A 125 -14.88 -5.21 -3.39
N PHE A 126 -14.18 -5.22 -4.52
CA PHE A 126 -14.39 -6.19 -5.59
C PHE A 126 -13.58 -7.46 -5.31
N LEU A 127 -14.22 -8.63 -5.34
CA LEU A 127 -13.57 -9.91 -5.04
C LEU A 127 -13.11 -10.63 -6.31
N GLU A 128 -12.22 -11.61 -6.17
CA GLU A 128 -11.63 -12.32 -7.32
C GLU A 128 -12.65 -13.12 -8.15
N ASP A 129 -13.77 -13.52 -7.54
CA ASP A 129 -14.88 -14.22 -8.23
C ASP A 129 -15.89 -13.27 -8.90
N GLY A 130 -15.65 -11.96 -8.83
CA GLY A 130 -16.53 -10.93 -9.40
C GLY A 130 -17.67 -10.48 -8.48
N SER A 131 -17.78 -11.04 -7.28
CA SER A 131 -18.71 -10.56 -6.26
C SER A 131 -18.18 -9.32 -5.53
N TYR A 132 -19.00 -8.76 -4.64
CA TYR A 132 -18.68 -7.59 -3.83
C TYR A 132 -18.77 -7.90 -2.35
N SER A 133 -17.79 -7.41 -1.60
CA SER A 133 -17.87 -7.23 -0.14
C SER A 133 -17.96 -5.74 0.20
N PHE A 134 -18.32 -5.42 1.43
CA PHE A 134 -18.59 -4.04 1.85
C PHE A 134 -17.94 -3.73 3.20
N GLY A 135 -17.45 -2.51 3.34
CA GLY A 135 -16.90 -2.02 4.59
C GLY A 135 -17.30 -0.59 4.90
N GLN A 136 -16.96 -0.14 6.11
CA GLN A 136 -17.22 1.22 6.58
C GLN A 136 -15.94 1.85 7.15
N VAL A 137 -15.71 3.12 6.88
CA VAL A 137 -14.72 3.93 7.60
C VAL A 137 -15.29 4.29 8.97
N LEU A 138 -14.76 3.71 10.04
CA LEU A 138 -15.32 3.83 11.39
C LEU A 138 -14.78 5.06 12.14
N TRP A 139 -13.48 5.30 12.03
CA TRP A 139 -12.82 6.50 12.56
C TRP A 139 -11.47 6.69 11.86
N LYS A 140 -10.72 7.71 12.30
CA LYS A 140 -9.36 7.98 11.80
C LYS A 140 -8.38 8.01 12.95
N ASN A 141 -7.21 7.43 12.72
CA ASN A 141 -6.02 7.67 13.52
C ASN A 141 -5.08 8.56 12.69
N TYR A 142 -5.00 9.85 13.03
CA TYR A 142 -4.38 10.89 12.19
C TYR A 142 -4.94 10.87 10.75
N THR A 143 -4.13 10.43 9.78
CA THR A 143 -4.49 10.32 8.36
C THR A 143 -4.95 8.92 7.96
N GLN A 144 -4.75 7.92 8.82
CA GLN A 144 -5.05 6.53 8.51
C GLN A 144 -6.48 6.15 8.93
N PRO A 145 -7.23 5.46 8.07
CA PRO A 145 -8.56 4.98 8.40
C PRO A 145 -8.50 3.76 9.31
N VAL A 146 -9.47 3.67 10.22
CA VAL A 146 -9.86 2.39 10.81
C VAL A 146 -11.15 1.96 10.12
N CYS A 147 -11.14 0.77 9.54
CA CYS A 147 -12.22 0.26 8.72
C CYS A 147 -12.78 -1.03 9.29
N GLY A 148 -14.11 -1.17 9.24
CA GLY A 148 -14.81 -2.43 9.51
C GLY A 148 -15.24 -3.11 8.21
N LEU A 149 -15.12 -4.42 8.15
CA LEU A 149 -15.60 -5.27 7.05
C LEU A 149 -16.91 -5.94 7.47
N PHE A 150 -17.99 -5.75 6.72
CA PHE A 150 -19.29 -6.36 7.03
C PHE A 150 -19.35 -7.83 6.59
N ASP A 151 -20.16 -8.63 7.28
CA ASP A 151 -20.53 -9.99 6.90
C ASP A 151 -21.59 -10.00 5.78
N ILE A 152 -21.24 -9.46 4.62
CA ILE A 152 -22.07 -9.49 3.42
C ILE A 152 -21.25 -9.71 2.14
N ASN A 153 -21.71 -10.65 1.32
CA ASN A 153 -21.22 -10.89 -0.04
C ASN A 153 -22.39 -10.86 -1.03
N LYS A 154 -22.25 -10.10 -2.13
CA LYS A 154 -23.30 -9.97 -3.15
C LYS A 154 -22.72 -9.85 -4.55
N ASN A 155 -23.44 -10.37 -5.54
CA ASN A 155 -23.09 -10.21 -6.97
C ASN A 155 -23.49 -8.83 -7.54
N ALA A 156 -24.23 -8.03 -6.78
CA ALA A 156 -24.63 -6.68 -7.13
C ALA A 156 -24.59 -5.80 -5.87
N VAL A 157 -24.51 -4.48 -6.04
CA VAL A 157 -24.50 -3.54 -4.91
C VAL A 157 -25.89 -3.58 -4.22
N PRO A 158 -25.99 -4.05 -2.96
CA PRO A 158 -27.24 -4.14 -2.23
C PRO A 158 -27.70 -2.76 -1.72
N THR A 159 -28.88 -2.70 -1.11
CA THR A 159 -29.34 -1.47 -0.44
C THR A 159 -28.49 -1.18 0.80
N LEU A 160 -28.44 0.09 1.23
CA LEU A 160 -27.72 0.44 2.44
C LEU A 160 -28.28 -0.23 3.69
N GLU A 161 -29.60 -0.42 3.73
CA GLU A 161 -30.28 -1.14 4.82
C GLU A 161 -29.84 -2.60 4.91
N GLU A 162 -29.66 -3.25 3.76
CA GLU A 162 -29.16 -4.61 3.73
C GLU A 162 -27.72 -4.69 4.23
N ILE A 163 -26.84 -3.75 3.87
CA ILE A 163 -25.45 -3.73 4.36
C ILE A 163 -25.41 -3.61 5.89
N ILE A 164 -26.14 -2.66 6.48
CA ILE A 164 -26.05 -2.33 7.92
C ILE A 164 -26.63 -3.37 8.85
N ASN A 165 -27.50 -4.23 8.33
CA ASN A 165 -28.10 -5.30 9.11
C ASN A 165 -27.16 -6.49 9.26
N ASN A 166 -25.98 -6.45 8.61
CA ASN A 166 -24.93 -7.43 8.80
C ASN A 166 -23.91 -6.92 9.84
N PRO A 167 -23.39 -7.81 10.70
CA PRO A 167 -22.35 -7.47 11.66
C PRO A 167 -21.01 -7.20 10.96
N PHE A 168 -20.05 -6.62 11.69
CA PHE A 168 -18.66 -6.61 11.25
C PHE A 168 -18.01 -7.97 11.50
N ILE A 169 -17.20 -8.46 10.55
CA ILE A 169 -16.35 -9.65 10.73
C ILE A 169 -14.95 -9.29 11.24
N SER A 170 -14.48 -8.10 10.89
CA SER A 170 -13.15 -7.60 11.24
C SER A 170 -13.15 -6.07 11.28
N ILE A 171 -12.32 -5.50 12.14
CA ILE A 171 -12.07 -4.06 12.23
C ILE A 171 -10.58 -3.85 12.36
N LEU A 172 -9.97 -3.08 11.45
CA LEU A 172 -8.51 -2.91 11.36
C LEU A 172 -8.11 -1.45 11.10
N SER A 173 -6.98 -1.05 11.66
CA SER A 173 -6.25 0.17 11.28
C SER A 173 -5.46 -0.08 10.01
N LEU A 174 -5.75 0.67 8.95
CA LEU A 174 -5.24 0.40 7.60
C LEU A 174 -4.50 1.59 7.00
N THR A 175 -3.65 1.32 6.02
CA THR A 175 -3.26 2.36 5.06
C THR A 175 -4.46 2.79 4.22
N SER A 176 -4.47 4.04 3.75
CA SER A 176 -5.59 4.58 2.95
C SER A 176 -5.54 4.26 1.45
N ASN A 177 -4.57 3.46 0.99
CA ASN A 177 -4.27 3.27 -0.44
C ASN A 177 -5.51 2.86 -1.27
N SER A 178 -6.22 1.81 -0.86
CA SER A 178 -7.39 1.32 -1.61
C SER A 178 -8.57 2.30 -1.59
N LEU A 179 -8.73 3.09 -0.52
CA LEU A 179 -9.74 4.15 -0.48
C LEU A 179 -9.34 5.32 -1.38
N ASP A 180 -8.08 5.72 -1.35
CA ASP A 180 -7.57 6.88 -2.08
C ASP A 180 -7.61 6.68 -3.59
N ASN A 181 -7.24 5.48 -4.07
CA ASN A 181 -7.06 5.16 -5.48
C ASN A 181 -8.33 4.66 -6.19
N HIS A 182 -9.48 4.66 -5.49
CA HIS A 182 -10.77 4.14 -5.97
C HIS A 182 -10.87 2.62 -6.13
N SER A 183 -9.87 1.82 -5.73
CA SER A 183 -10.00 0.35 -5.64
C SER A 183 -11.16 -0.03 -4.72
N TRP A 184 -11.31 0.70 -3.61
CA TRP A 184 -12.50 0.67 -2.76
C TRP A 184 -13.36 1.88 -3.03
N LYS A 185 -14.39 1.70 -3.87
CA LYS A 185 -15.28 2.79 -4.26
C LYS A 185 -16.21 3.14 -3.11
N VAL A 186 -16.23 4.40 -2.69
CA VAL A 186 -17.23 4.90 -1.73
C VAL A 186 -18.58 5.00 -2.44
N ILE A 187 -19.60 4.35 -1.88
CA ILE A 187 -20.94 4.25 -2.46
C ILE A 187 -22.01 5.01 -1.66
N ALA A 188 -21.76 5.23 -0.36
CA ALA A 188 -22.67 5.94 0.52
C ALA A 188 -21.97 6.39 1.81
N SER A 189 -22.74 6.97 2.73
CA SER A 189 -22.26 7.41 4.03
C SER A 189 -23.37 7.25 5.07
N MET A 190 -23.01 6.88 6.30
CA MET A 190 -23.94 6.68 7.41
C MET A 190 -23.22 6.79 8.76
N ASN A 191 -24.00 6.87 9.83
CA ASN A 191 -23.43 6.90 11.18
C ASN A 191 -22.80 5.56 11.53
N VAL A 192 -21.65 5.62 12.21
CA VAL A 192 -20.95 4.47 12.76
C VAL A 192 -21.70 4.01 14.01
N ARG A 193 -22.00 2.70 14.09
CA ARG A 193 -22.80 2.11 15.18
C ARG A 193 -21.99 1.40 16.27
N ILE A 194 -20.70 1.17 16.01
CA ILE A 194 -19.79 0.53 16.95
C ILE A 194 -18.96 1.57 17.69
N HIS A 195 -18.72 1.34 18.97
CA HIS A 195 -17.87 2.18 19.78
C HIS A 195 -16.42 1.70 19.72
N LYS A 196 -15.47 2.63 19.83
CA LYS A 196 -14.05 2.32 19.68
C LYS A 196 -13.56 1.39 20.79
N GLU A 197 -14.15 1.53 21.97
CA GLU A 197 -13.88 0.79 23.20
C GLU A 197 -14.28 -0.68 23.10
N ASP A 198 -15.20 -1.02 22.19
CA ASP A 198 -15.62 -2.40 21.91
C ASP A 198 -14.66 -3.14 20.97
N VAL A 199 -13.67 -2.45 20.42
CA VAL A 199 -12.68 -3.00 19.48
C VAL A 199 -11.33 -3.11 20.18
N PRO A 200 -10.64 -4.27 20.08
CA PRO A 200 -9.30 -4.45 20.65
C PRO A 200 -8.34 -3.30 20.30
N GLU A 201 -7.57 -2.84 21.29
CA GLU A 201 -6.64 -1.72 21.10
C GLU A 201 -5.61 -1.97 19.99
N GLU A 202 -5.21 -3.23 19.82
CA GLU A 202 -4.30 -3.65 18.76
C GLU A 202 -4.81 -3.31 17.35
N PHE A 203 -6.13 -3.18 17.15
CA PHE A 203 -6.73 -2.93 15.84
C PHE A 203 -7.44 -1.60 15.72
N ASN A 204 -7.84 -0.99 16.84
CA ASN A 204 -8.66 0.21 16.84
C ASN A 204 -7.86 1.51 16.55
N GLY A 205 -6.56 1.41 16.24
CA GLY A 205 -5.70 2.53 15.90
C GLY A 205 -5.36 3.43 17.10
N THR A 206 -5.53 2.94 18.33
CA THR A 206 -4.98 3.62 19.52
C THR A 206 -3.48 3.39 19.58
N PRO A 207 -2.66 4.44 19.77
CA PRO A 207 -1.23 4.25 20.03
C PRO A 207 -1.02 3.54 21.36
N SER A 208 -0.81 2.22 21.32
CA SER A 208 -0.50 1.39 22.49
C SER A 208 0.52 0.31 22.15
N ILE A 209 1.07 -0.35 23.17
CA ILE A 209 1.98 -1.48 22.98
C ILE A 209 1.18 -2.61 22.32
N GLY A 210 1.67 -3.09 21.17
CA GLY A 210 0.96 -4.10 20.37
C GLY A 210 -0.03 -3.52 19.35
N ALA A 211 -0.12 -2.18 19.20
CA ALA A 211 -0.88 -1.58 18.12
C ALA A 211 -0.39 -2.05 16.74
N ARG A 212 -1.32 -2.51 15.90
CA ARG A 212 -1.04 -3.03 14.55
C ARG A 212 -1.64 -2.09 13.51
N SER A 213 -0.90 -1.93 12.41
CA SER A 213 -1.38 -1.25 11.22
C SER A 213 -1.10 -2.14 10.02
N PHE A 214 -2.07 -2.23 9.11
CA PHE A 214 -2.00 -3.12 7.96
C PHE A 214 -2.07 -2.32 6.67
N THR A 215 -1.62 -2.92 5.57
CA THR A 215 -1.93 -2.39 4.24
C THR A 215 -3.42 -2.58 3.95
N SER A 216 -4.03 -1.69 3.17
CA SER A 216 -5.45 -1.83 2.84
C SER A 216 -5.81 -3.18 2.20
N GLY A 217 -4.90 -3.78 1.43
CA GLY A 217 -5.12 -5.08 0.78
C GLY A 217 -5.55 -6.21 1.72
N ILE A 218 -5.20 -6.17 3.01
CA ILE A 218 -5.53 -7.26 3.93
C ILE A 218 -7.04 -7.50 4.10
N LEU A 219 -7.88 -6.45 4.00
CA LEU A 219 -9.34 -6.64 4.09
C LEU A 219 -9.90 -7.30 2.84
N GLU A 220 -9.28 -7.06 1.68
CA GLU A 220 -9.66 -7.72 0.43
C GLU A 220 -9.25 -9.19 0.45
N ASP A 221 -8.04 -9.48 0.92
CA ASP A 221 -7.57 -10.86 1.12
C ASP A 221 -8.47 -11.61 2.12
N LEU A 222 -8.80 -10.97 3.25
CA LEU A 222 -9.72 -11.53 4.24
C LEU A 222 -11.11 -11.77 3.64
N ALA A 223 -11.68 -10.81 2.90
CA ALA A 223 -13.00 -10.97 2.29
C ALA A 223 -13.01 -12.14 1.29
N ASN A 224 -12.00 -12.24 0.42
CA ASN A 224 -11.86 -13.36 -0.52
C ASN A 224 -11.76 -14.70 0.24
N ALA A 225 -10.97 -14.78 1.31
CA ALA A 225 -10.82 -15.99 2.09
C ALA A 225 -12.09 -16.38 2.86
N PHE A 226 -12.78 -15.40 3.45
CA PHE A 226 -14.00 -15.59 4.25
C PHE A 226 -15.14 -16.19 3.43
N TYR A 227 -15.32 -15.71 2.19
CA TYR A 227 -16.33 -16.25 1.28
C TYR A 227 -15.83 -17.44 0.45
N GLY A 228 -14.65 -18.00 0.76
CA GLY A 228 -14.12 -19.19 0.11
C GLY A 228 -13.69 -18.98 -1.34
N VAL A 229 -13.47 -17.73 -1.76
CA VAL A 229 -12.93 -17.37 -3.08
C VAL A 229 -11.45 -17.76 -3.15
N SER A 230 -10.69 -17.33 -2.14
CA SER A 230 -9.29 -17.69 -1.95
C SER A 230 -9.12 -18.64 -0.76
N PRO A 231 -8.06 -19.46 -0.71
CA PRO A 231 -7.84 -20.32 0.44
C PRO A 231 -7.39 -19.51 1.67
N TRP A 232 -7.86 -19.93 2.84
CA TRP A 232 -7.71 -19.23 4.11
C TRP A 232 -6.27 -19.22 4.62
N ASN A 233 -5.56 -20.33 4.49
CA ASN A 233 -4.27 -20.54 5.15
C ASN A 233 -3.07 -20.19 4.27
N VAL A 234 -3.20 -19.25 3.33
CA VAL A 234 -2.16 -18.99 2.30
C VAL A 234 -1.14 -17.93 2.70
N LEU A 235 -1.40 -17.11 3.72
CA LEU A 235 -0.45 -16.15 4.26
C LEU A 235 0.70 -16.85 5.01
N ALA A 236 1.74 -16.12 5.42
CA ALA A 236 2.93 -16.70 6.04
C ALA A 236 2.58 -17.57 7.26
N ASP A 237 1.73 -17.03 8.15
CA ASP A 237 1.09 -17.79 9.22
C ASP A 237 -0.23 -18.40 8.72
N ALA A 238 -0.40 -19.71 8.92
CA ALA A 238 -1.55 -20.44 8.40
C ALA A 238 -2.89 -19.99 9.01
N ASP A 239 -2.87 -19.50 10.25
CA ASP A 239 -4.04 -19.03 10.99
C ASP A 239 -4.09 -17.49 11.09
N TYR A 240 -3.41 -16.78 10.18
CA TYR A 240 -3.31 -15.32 10.24
C TYR A 240 -4.67 -14.63 10.20
N PHE A 241 -5.58 -15.10 9.34
CA PHE A 241 -6.91 -14.49 9.23
C PHE A 241 -7.74 -14.67 10.51
N ASP A 242 -7.57 -15.77 11.24
CA ASP A 242 -8.26 -15.98 12.52
C ASP A 242 -7.85 -14.93 13.55
N GLN A 243 -6.61 -14.46 13.49
CA GLN A 243 -6.09 -13.44 14.41
C GLN A 243 -6.63 -12.04 14.15
N ILE A 244 -7.22 -11.78 12.98
CA ILE A 244 -7.73 -10.46 12.61
C ILE A 244 -9.27 -10.42 12.52
N LEU A 245 -9.95 -11.50 12.91
CA LEU A 245 -11.39 -11.50 13.13
C LEU A 245 -11.74 -10.78 14.44
N LEU A 246 -12.95 -10.25 14.53
CA LEU A 246 -13.49 -9.83 15.82
C LEU A 246 -13.64 -11.05 16.75
N PRO A 247 -13.49 -10.90 18.08
CA PRO A 247 -13.51 -12.04 19.02
C PRO A 247 -14.78 -12.90 18.98
N THR A 248 -15.90 -12.32 18.53
CA THR A 248 -17.19 -13.00 18.39
C THR A 248 -17.36 -13.75 17.07
N VAL A 249 -16.39 -13.63 16.17
CA VAL A 249 -16.44 -14.16 14.81
C VAL A 249 -15.42 -15.28 14.69
N THR A 250 -15.86 -16.40 14.12
CA THR A 250 -14.99 -17.55 13.86
C THR A 250 -14.84 -17.73 12.36
N ARG A 251 -13.80 -18.46 11.95
CA ARG A 251 -13.60 -18.87 10.56
C ARG A 251 -14.90 -19.50 10.01
N PRO A 252 -15.43 -19.00 8.88
CA PRO A 252 -16.71 -19.49 8.37
C PRO A 252 -16.53 -20.89 7.76
N PRO A 253 -17.58 -21.74 7.75
CA PRO A 253 -17.53 -23.06 7.13
C PRO A 253 -17.22 -23.04 5.63
N THR A 254 -17.44 -21.92 4.96
CA THR A 254 -17.12 -21.67 3.54
C THR A 254 -15.63 -21.49 3.29
N ALA A 255 -14.83 -21.22 4.33
CA ALA A 255 -13.39 -21.01 4.20
C ALA A 255 -12.70 -22.29 3.72
N LYS A 256 -11.92 -22.18 2.64
CA LYS A 256 -11.14 -23.30 2.10
C LYS A 256 -9.78 -23.37 2.78
N VAL A 257 -9.46 -24.48 3.43
CA VAL A 257 -8.15 -24.70 4.07
C VAL A 257 -7.40 -25.75 3.27
N LEU A 258 -6.26 -25.37 2.70
CA LEU A 258 -5.45 -26.27 1.88
C LEU A 258 -4.57 -27.18 2.74
N ALA A 259 -4.28 -28.38 2.25
CA ALA A 259 -3.20 -29.19 2.80
C ALA A 259 -1.84 -28.50 2.58
N LEU A 260 -0.82 -28.86 3.37
CA LEU A 260 0.50 -28.21 3.31
C LEU A 260 1.13 -28.23 1.90
N SER A 261 1.03 -29.34 1.18
CA SER A 261 1.54 -29.48 -0.18
C SER A 261 0.83 -28.54 -1.16
N GLU A 262 -0.49 -28.47 -1.10
CA GLU A 262 -1.32 -27.60 -1.94
C GLU A 262 -1.08 -26.12 -1.63
N ARG A 263 -0.97 -25.77 -0.35
CA ARG A 263 -0.61 -24.42 0.12
C ARG A 263 0.73 -23.98 -0.47
N ASN A 264 1.74 -24.84 -0.43
CA ASN A 264 3.06 -24.51 -0.96
C ASN A 264 3.02 -24.30 -2.48
N LEU A 265 2.28 -25.14 -3.21
CA LEU A 265 2.07 -24.96 -4.65
C LEU A 265 1.33 -23.65 -4.97
N TYR A 266 0.30 -23.32 -4.18
CA TYR A 266 -0.46 -22.09 -4.32
C TYR A 266 0.43 -20.85 -4.11
N ARG A 267 1.18 -20.80 -3.01
CA ARG A 267 2.09 -19.69 -2.68
C ARG A 267 3.18 -19.50 -3.74
N LYS A 268 3.76 -20.60 -4.22
CA LYS A 268 4.74 -20.57 -5.32
C LYS A 268 4.14 -20.01 -6.60
N GLY A 269 2.90 -20.38 -6.93
CA GLY A 269 2.16 -19.83 -8.07
C GLY A 269 1.91 -18.32 -7.97
N LYS A 270 1.72 -17.80 -6.76
CA LYS A 270 1.58 -16.36 -6.46
C LYS A 270 2.91 -15.63 -6.25
N LYS A 271 4.05 -16.33 -6.30
CA LYS A 271 5.40 -15.81 -6.01
C LYS A 271 5.53 -15.23 -4.60
N TRP A 272 4.89 -15.88 -3.62
CA TRP A 272 4.96 -15.53 -2.20
C TRP A 272 5.93 -16.45 -1.46
N ASP A 273 7.09 -16.74 -2.07
CA ASP A 273 8.11 -17.60 -1.45
C ASP A 273 8.55 -17.04 -0.08
#